data_AF-A0A941NFT1-F1
#
_entry.id   AF-A0A941NFT1-F1
#
_cell.length_a   1.000
_cell.length_b   1.000
_cell.length_c   1.000
_cell.angle_alpha   90.00
_cell.angle_beta   90.00
_cell.angle_gamma   90.00
#
_symmetry.space_group_name_H-M   'P 1'
#
loop_
_entity.id
_entity.type
_entity.pdbx_description
1 polymer ?
#
loop_
_entity_poly.entity_id
_entity_poly.type
_entity_poly.pdbx_seq_one_letter_code
_entity_poly.pdbx_strand_id
1 'polypeptide(L)'
;MKTITIRLPEPIAAEIEAESRERKLSKSDIVRERIESTERTKRRGALDLISDLVGSIKGGPSDLSANKKRYLRKGYGRKSHR
;
A
#
# COMPACT_ATOMS: atom_id res chain seq x y z
N MET A 1 -23.50 -12.56 1.62
CA MET A 1 -22.36 -13.07 2.41
C MET A 1 -22.21 -14.55 2.11
N LYS A 2 -20.98 -15.06 1.96
CA LYS A 2 -20.71 -16.50 1.92
C LYS A 2 -20.12 -16.89 3.28
N THR A 3 -20.63 -17.95 3.88
CA THR A 3 -20.13 -18.46 5.15
C THR A 3 -18.95 -19.38 4.88
N ILE A 4 -17.84 -19.13 5.57
CA ILE A 4 -16.67 -20.02 5.58
C ILE A 4 -16.50 -20.56 7.00
N THR A 5 -16.16 -21.84 7.12
CA THR A 5 -15.82 -22.46 8.41
C THR A 5 -14.34 -22.78 8.38
N ILE A 6 -13.58 -22.18 9.30
CA ILE A 6 -12.13 -22.35 9.41
C ILE A 6 -11.79 -22.87 10.79
N ARG A 7 -10.83 -23.80 10.87
CA ARG A 7 -10.23 -24.20 12.13
C ARG A 7 -9.12 -23.21 12.46
N LEU A 8 -9.22 -22.57 13.62
CA LEU A 8 -8.22 -21.62 14.11
C LEU A 8 -7.49 -22.23 15.30
N PRO A 9 -6.18 -21.95 15.44
CA PRO A 9 -5.48 -22.18 16.70
C PRO A 9 -6.16 -21.42 17.85
N GLU A 10 -6.22 -22.05 19.02
CA GLU A 10 -6.79 -21.48 20.25
C GLU A 10 -6.30 -20.06 20.57
N PRO A 11 -4.99 -19.72 20.50
CA PRO A 11 -4.54 -18.36 20.82
C PRO A 11 -5.14 -17.30 19.89
N ILE A 12 -5.28 -17.62 18.60
CA ILE A 12 -5.85 -16.69 17.62
C ILE A 12 -7.36 -16.49 17.86
N ALA A 13 -8.06 -17.56 18.23
CA ALA A 13 -9.47 -17.48 18.57
C ALA A 13 -9.68 -16.61 19.83
N ALA A 14 -8.84 -16.80 20.86
CA ALA A 14 -8.88 -16.01 22.09
C ALA A 14 -8.61 -14.51 21.84
N GLU A 15 -7.64 -14.17 20.99
CA GLU A 15 -7.37 -12.79 20.57
C GLU A 15 -8.61 -12.14 19.91
N ILE A 16 -9.24 -12.84 18.96
CA ILE A 16 -10.43 -12.34 18.26
C ILE A 16 -11.59 -12.13 19.24
N GLU A 17 -11.74 -13.01 20.23
CA GLU A 17 -12.77 -12.85 21.27
C GLU A 17 -12.51 -11.66 22.20
N ALA A 18 -11.26 -11.45 22.61
CA ALA A 18 -10.89 -10.31 23.42
C ALA A 18 -11.16 -9.00 22.67
N GLU A 19 -10.73 -8.91 21.41
CA GLU A 19 -10.94 -7.75 20.55
C GLU A 19 -12.44 -7.52 20.26
N SER A 20 -13.22 -8.59 20.11
CA SER A 20 -14.68 -8.52 19.96
C SER A 20 -15.36 -7.89 21.16
N ARG A 21 -14.92 -8.26 22.37
CA ARG A 21 -15.44 -7.69 23.62
C ARG A 21 -15.03 -6.24 23.80
N GLU A 22 -13.78 -5.90 23.52
CA GLU A 22 -13.25 -4.55 23.65
C GLU A 22 -13.93 -3.58 22.68
N ARG A 23 -14.02 -3.95 21.40
CA ARG A 23 -14.55 -3.09 20.33
C ARG A 23 -16.07 -3.19 20.16
N LYS A 24 -16.75 -4.11 20.86
CA LYS A 24 -18.17 -4.43 20.71
C LYS A 24 -18.59 -4.77 19.27
N LEU A 25 -17.67 -5.37 18.52
CA LEU A 25 -17.89 -5.82 17.15
C LEU A 25 -18.08 -7.32 17.11
N SER A 26 -18.78 -7.84 16.10
CA SER A 26 -18.93 -9.29 15.96
C SER A 26 -17.58 -9.93 15.61
N LYS A 27 -17.39 -11.19 16.02
CA LYS A 27 -16.20 -11.98 15.67
C LYS A 27 -15.98 -12.00 14.15
N SER A 28 -17.06 -12.11 13.39
CA SER A 28 -17.03 -12.10 11.92
C SER A 28 -16.58 -10.77 11.33
N ASP A 29 -16.92 -9.64 11.98
CA ASP A 29 -16.50 -8.31 11.51
C ASP A 29 -15.01 -8.09 11.75
N ILE A 30 -14.51 -8.50 12.92
CA ILE A 30 -13.07 -8.45 13.23
C ILE A 30 -12.27 -9.34 12.28
N VAL A 31 -12.73 -10.57 12.06
CA VAL A 31 -12.09 -11.49 11.11
C VAL A 31 -12.06 -10.88 9.70
N ARG A 32 -13.17 -10.29 9.25
CA ARG A 32 -13.24 -9.64 7.93
C ARG A 32 -12.27 -8.45 7.84
N GLU A 33 -12.26 -7.58 8.85
CA GLU A 33 -11.38 -6.41 8.90
C GLU A 33 -9.90 -6.81 8.89
N ARG A 34 -9.52 -7.86 9.63
CA ARG A 34 -8.14 -8.36 9.68
C ARG A 34 -7.69 -9.00 8.34
N ILE A 35 -8.60 -9.69 7.65
CA ILE A 35 -8.34 -10.22 6.30
C ILE A 35 -8.21 -9.06 5.30
N GLU A 36 -9.13 -8.11 5.30
CA GLU A 36 -9.12 -6.97 4.36
C GLU A 36 -7.92 -6.04 4.56
N SER A 37 -7.54 -5.77 5.82
CA SER A 37 -6.38 -4.92 6.14
C SER A 37 -5.05 -5.56 5.71
N THR A 38 -4.92 -6.88 5.87
CA THR A 38 -3.78 -7.63 5.34
C THR A 38 -3.70 -7.51 3.82
N GLU A 39 -4.81 -7.70 3.11
CA GLU A 39 -4.85 -7.56 1.65
C GLU A 39 -4.53 -6.14 1.20
N ARG A 40 -5.03 -5.10 1.87
CA ARG A 40 -4.69 -3.70 1.54
C ARG A 40 -3.21 -3.39 1.76
N THR A 41 -2.61 -3.98 2.79
CA THR A 41 -1.18 -3.79 3.11
C THR A 41 -0.29 -4.55 2.13
N LYS A 42 -0.73 -5.74 1.69
CA LYS A 42 0.03 -6.60 0.76
C LYS A 42 -0.13 -6.20 -0.71
N ARG A 43 -1.25 -5.58 -1.08
CA ARG A 43 -1.58 -5.18 -2.47
C ARG A 43 -1.14 -3.77 -2.86
N ARG A 44 -0.53 -3.00 -1.96
CA ARG A 44 0.03 -1.69 -2.34
C ARG A 44 1.53 -1.86 -2.56
N GLY A 45 1.90 -2.28 -3.76
CA GLY A 45 3.28 -2.11 -4.19
C GLY A 45 3.63 -0.63 -4.20
N ALA A 46 4.92 -0.28 -4.04
CA ALA A 46 5.36 1.11 -4.14
C ALA A 46 4.91 1.78 -5.45
N LEU A 47 4.71 1.00 -6.52
CA LEU A 47 4.18 1.45 -7.81
C LEU A 47 2.68 1.79 -7.76
N ASP A 48 1.87 1.02 -7.02
CA ASP A 48 0.43 1.30 -6.92
C ASP A 48 0.17 2.63 -6.21
N LEU A 49 1.04 2.97 -5.25
CA LEU A 49 0.99 4.23 -4.51
C LEU A 49 1.27 5.48 -5.36
N ILE A 50 1.95 5.32 -6.50
CA ILE A 50 2.32 6.44 -7.39
C ILE A 50 1.68 6.32 -8.78
N SER A 51 0.78 5.35 -8.96
CA SER A 51 0.20 5.00 -10.26
C SER A 51 -0.61 6.15 -10.87
N ASP A 52 -1.25 6.96 -10.04
CA ASP A 52 -1.96 8.20 -10.39
C ASP A 52 -1.02 9.30 -10.88
N LEU A 53 0.25 9.27 -10.46
CA LEU A 53 1.28 10.23 -10.88
C LEU A 53 1.92 9.85 -12.21
N VAL A 54 1.87 8.57 -12.60
CA VAL A 54 2.44 8.08 -13.86
C VAL A 54 1.72 8.72 -15.05
N GLY A 55 2.43 9.53 -15.84
CA GLY A 55 1.86 10.20 -17.01
C GLY A 55 1.10 11.50 -16.73
N SER A 56 1.07 11.96 -15.47
CA SER A 56 0.49 13.25 -15.07
C SER A 56 1.13 14.46 -15.79
N ILE A 57 2.40 14.34 -16.19
CA ILE A 57 3.15 15.40 -16.87
C ILE A 57 3.15 15.13 -18.38
N LYS A 58 2.53 16.05 -19.14
CA LYS A 58 2.55 16.04 -20.62
C LYS A 58 3.73 16.86 -21.15
N GLY A 59 4.25 16.47 -22.32
CA GLY A 59 5.31 17.21 -23.04
C GLY A 59 6.74 16.97 -22.54
N GLY A 60 6.93 15.99 -21.64
CA GLY A 60 8.26 15.58 -21.18
C GLY A 60 9.01 14.73 -22.22
N PRO A 61 10.34 14.65 -22.14
CA PRO A 61 11.11 13.71 -22.95
C PRO A 61 10.66 12.27 -22.69
N SER A 62 10.57 11.47 -23.76
CA SER A 62 10.04 10.10 -23.72
C SER A 62 10.81 9.13 -22.81
N ASP A 63 12.07 9.43 -22.47
CA ASP A 63 12.92 8.53 -21.70
C ASP A 63 13.89 9.30 -20.79
N LEU A 64 13.37 9.75 -19.64
CA LEU A 64 14.16 10.38 -18.58
C LEU A 64 14.92 9.35 -17.73
N SER A 65 14.38 8.14 -17.56
CA SER A 65 14.90 7.14 -16.64
C SER A 65 16.13 6.41 -17.18
N ALA A 66 16.23 6.14 -18.49
CA ALA A 66 17.40 5.48 -19.06
C ALA A 66 18.49 6.49 -19.45
N ASN A 67 18.11 7.72 -19.86
CA ASN A 67 19.06 8.74 -20.31
C ASN A 67 19.60 9.66 -19.20
N LYS A 68 19.78 9.14 -17.97
CA LYS A 68 20.25 9.90 -16.80
C LYS A 68 21.49 10.74 -17.09
N LYS A 69 22.50 10.17 -17.76
CA LYS A 69 23.76 10.87 -18.10
C LYS A 69 23.52 12.10 -18.97
N ARG A 70 22.58 12.04 -19.92
CA ARG A 70 22.27 13.14 -20.85
C ARG A 70 21.59 14.30 -20.13
N TYR A 71 20.66 14.00 -19.24
CA TYR A 71 19.85 15.01 -18.55
C TYR A 71 20.52 15.57 -17.29
N LEU A 72 21.21 14.73 -16.49
CA LEU A 72 21.86 15.18 -15.25
C LEU A 72 23.19 15.91 -15.49
N ARG A 73 23.90 15.65 -16.59
CA ARG A 73 25.19 16.34 -16.87
C ARG A 73 25.02 17.80 -17.31
N LYS A 74 23.83 18.23 -17.74
CA LYS A 74 23.56 19.62 -18.19
C LYS A 74 23.24 20.55 -17.00
N GLY A 75 24.17 20.67 -16.05
CA GLY A 75 24.10 21.71 -15.01
C GLY A 75 23.20 21.41 -13.80
N TYR A 76 22.80 20.15 -13.60
CA TYR A 76 22.13 19.73 -12.38
C TYR A 76 23.03 19.96 -11.14
N GLY A 77 22.47 20.54 -10.07
CA GLY A 77 23.21 20.78 -8.81
C GLY A 77 24.10 22.02 -8.78
N ARG A 78 24.05 22.91 -9.79
CA ARG A 78 24.70 24.23 -9.66
C ARG A 78 23.88 25.09 -8.69
N LYS A 79 24.50 25.54 -7.59
CA LYS A 79 23.92 26.53 -6.67
C LYS A 79 23.51 27.75 -7.47
N SER A 80 22.21 28.06 -7.50
CA SER A 80 21.75 29.37 -7.96
C SER A 80 22.21 30.40 -6.94
N HIS A 81 23.19 31.23 -7.28
CA HIS A 81 23.42 32.48 -6.55
C HIS A 81 22.32 33.45 -7.00
N ARG A 82 21.30 33.59 -6.17
CA ARG A 82 20.39 34.72 -6.23
C ARG A 82 20.16 35.22 -4.81
#